data_AF-A0A926Q1K5-F1
#
_entry.id   AF-A0A926Q1K5-F1
#
_cell.length_a   1.000
_cell.length_b   1.000
_cell.length_c   1.000
_cell.angle_alpha   90.00
_cell.angle_beta   90.00
_cell.angle_gamma   90.00
#
_symmetry.space_group_name_H-M   'P 1'
#
loop_
_entity.id
_entity.type
_entity.pdbx_description
1 polymer ?
#
loop_
_entity_poly.entity_id
_entity_poly.type
_entity_poly.pdbx_seq_one_letter_code
_entity_poly.pdbx_strand_id
1 'polypeptide(L)'
;MKRVAIKKILNSQEPIAIVRYFEWAIFSKNHTNVRYSLLRLNSACKDIDEIDIPYDAVSFVVSKLNRFEQVFRWDDGGVWERMAFREKAKRLVPGRKIDQLTR
;
A
#
# COMPACT_ATOMS: atom_id res chain seq x y z
N MET A 1 12.53 -10.10 -10.94
CA MET A 1 12.83 -10.19 -9.49
C MET A 1 11.76 -9.55 -8.59
N LYS A 2 11.31 -8.30 -8.85
CA LYS A 2 10.31 -7.60 -7.99
C LYS A 2 9.00 -8.37 -7.75
N ARG A 3 8.45 -9.05 -8.77
CA ARG A 3 7.22 -9.88 -8.66
C ARG A 3 7.32 -10.99 -7.61
N VAL A 4 8.45 -11.70 -7.54
CA VAL A 4 8.64 -12.81 -6.59
C VAL A 4 8.69 -12.28 -5.15
N ALA A 5 9.36 -11.15 -4.94
CA ALA A 5 9.40 -10.48 -3.65
C ALA A 5 8.00 -10.01 -3.21
N ILE A 6 7.23 -9.37 -4.09
CA ILE A 6 5.85 -8.94 -3.79
C ILE A 6 4.96 -10.11 -3.44
N LYS A 7 5.03 -11.22 -4.20
CA LYS A 7 4.29 -12.45 -3.88
C LYS A 7 4.67 -13.00 -2.50
N LYS A 8 5.97 -13.00 -2.16
CA LYS A 8 6.46 -13.44 -0.85
C LYS A 8 5.93 -12.55 0.28
N ILE A 9 5.92 -11.22 0.10
CA ILE A 9 5.40 -10.26 1.09
C ILE A 9 3.87 -10.41 1.26
N LEU A 10 3.12 -10.55 0.17
CA LEU A 10 1.66 -10.72 0.25
C LEU A 10 1.26 -12.03 0.94
N ASN A 11 2.06 -13.08 0.75
CA ASN A 11 1.86 -14.37 1.43
C ASN A 11 2.49 -14.41 2.84
N SER A 12 3.25 -13.39 3.24
CA SER A 12 3.78 -13.32 4.60
C SER A 12 2.67 -12.99 5.61
N GLN A 13 2.95 -13.19 6.90
CA GLN A 13 2.09 -12.78 8.01
C GLN A 13 2.55 -11.44 8.61
N GLU A 14 3.19 -10.59 7.81
CA GLU A 14 3.65 -9.28 8.26
C GLU A 14 2.55 -8.21 8.16
N PRO A 15 2.56 -7.19 9.04
CA PRO A 15 1.69 -6.02 8.89
C PRO A 15 2.13 -5.25 7.64
N ILE A 16 1.22 -5.14 6.68
CA ILE A 16 1.42 -4.40 5.43
C ILE A 16 0.13 -3.68 5.05
N ALA A 17 0.24 -2.64 4.24
CA ALA A 17 -0.89 -2.02 3.57
C ALA A 17 -0.70 -2.02 2.05
N ILE A 18 -1.80 -1.98 1.32
CA ILE A 18 -1.85 -1.88 -0.13
C ILE A 18 -2.63 -0.61 -0.44
N VAL A 19 -2.00 0.30 -1.17
CA VAL A 19 -2.60 1.55 -1.63
C VAL A 19 -2.91 1.41 -3.10
N ARG A 20 -4.13 1.75 -3.51
CA ARG A 20 -4.53 1.94 -4.89
C ARG A 20 -4.74 3.42 -5.12
N TYR A 21 -4.10 3.96 -6.16
CA TYR A 21 -4.21 5.36 -6.55
C TYR A 21 -4.10 5.51 -8.07
N PHE A 22 -4.55 6.66 -8.58
CA PHE A 22 -4.36 7.04 -9.98
C PHE A 22 -3.33 8.16 -10.06
N GLU A 23 -2.28 7.99 -10.87
CA GLU A 23 -1.27 9.04 -11.06
C GLU A 23 -1.84 10.29 -11.77
N TRP A 24 -2.95 10.16 -12.52
CA TRP A 24 -3.51 11.22 -13.39
C TRP A 24 -5.04 11.40 -13.20
N ALA A 25 -5.51 11.36 -11.95
CA ALA A 25 -6.95 11.43 -11.62
C ALA A 25 -7.67 12.68 -12.16
N ILE A 26 -6.96 13.80 -12.38
CA ILE A 26 -7.56 15.08 -12.78
C ILE A 26 -8.08 15.10 -14.24
N PHE A 27 -7.49 14.32 -15.15
CA PHE A 27 -7.82 14.37 -16.59
C PHE A 27 -8.28 13.05 -17.21
N SER A 28 -8.12 11.93 -16.50
CA SER A 28 -8.40 10.60 -17.03
C SER A 28 -9.51 9.91 -16.25
N LYS A 29 -10.76 10.03 -16.72
CA LYS A 29 -11.88 9.15 -16.29
C LYS A 29 -11.68 7.69 -16.70
N ASN A 30 -10.70 7.41 -17.57
CA ASN A 30 -10.34 6.06 -17.92
C ASN A 30 -9.51 5.46 -16.79
N HIS A 31 -10.04 4.39 -16.19
CA HIS A 31 -9.39 3.60 -15.14
C HIS A 31 -8.15 2.83 -15.63
N THR A 32 -7.53 3.26 -16.73
CA THR A 32 -6.40 2.59 -17.39
C THR A 32 -5.06 2.81 -16.68
N ASN A 33 -4.96 3.81 -15.80
CA ASN A 33 -3.73 4.18 -15.08
C ASN A 33 -3.83 3.93 -13.56
N VAL A 34 -4.48 2.84 -13.15
CA VAL A 34 -4.47 2.42 -11.74
C VAL A 34 -3.07 1.94 -11.36
N ARG A 35 -2.50 2.52 -10.31
CA ARG A 35 -1.29 2.03 -9.65
C ARG A 35 -1.63 1.38 -8.32
N TYR A 36 -0.76 0.46 -7.93
CA TYR A 36 -0.80 -0.15 -6.61
C TYR A 36 0.58 0.02 -5.97
N SER A 37 0.61 0.44 -4.71
CA SER A 37 1.81 0.47 -3.87
C SER A 37 1.62 -0.46 -2.69
N LEU A 38 2.68 -1.17 -2.31
CA LEU A 38 2.73 -1.96 -1.10
C LEU A 38 3.54 -1.19 -0.05
N LEU A 39 2.93 -0.97 1.11
CA LEU A 39 3.56 -0.35 2.26
C LEU A 39 3.95 -1.42 3.27
N ARG A 40 5.20 -1.38 3.73
CA ARG A 40 5.75 -2.29 4.74
C ARG A 40 6.41 -1.50 5.86
N LEU A 41 6.25 -1.95 7.10
CA LEU A 41 6.94 -1.33 8.22
C LEU A 41 8.43 -1.70 8.19
N ASN A 42 9.28 -0.68 8.23
CA ASN A 42 10.70 -0.83 8.40
C ASN A 42 11.08 -0.50 9.84
N SER A 43 11.08 -1.52 10.69
CA SER A 43 11.38 -1.37 12.11
C SER A 43 12.83 -0.96 12.39
N ALA A 44 13.77 -1.26 11.48
CA ALA A 44 15.17 -0.88 11.64
C ALA A 44 15.37 0.64 11.52
N CYS A 45 14.68 1.26 10.55
CA CYS A 45 14.81 2.69 10.27
C CYS A 45 13.67 3.55 10.87
N LYS A 46 12.73 2.93 11.61
CA LYS A 46 11.50 3.58 12.10
C LYS A 46 10.76 4.32 10.98
N ASP A 47 10.54 3.61 9.87
CA ASP A 47 9.97 4.17 8.65
C ASP A 47 8.99 3.21 7.97
N ILE A 48 8.42 3.66 6.85
CA ILE A 48 7.58 2.86 5.97
C ILE A 48 8.30 2.71 4.63
N ASP A 49 8.56 1.47 4.23
CA ASP A 49 9.04 1.18 2.88
C ASP A 49 7.84 1.15 1.93
N GLU A 50 7.90 1.96 0.87
CA GLU A 50 6.95 1.94 -0.23
C GLU A 50 7.53 1.17 -1.41
N ILE A 51 6.75 0.21 -1.93
CA ILE A 51 7.14 -0.66 -3.04
C ILE A 51 6.09 -0.56 -4.14
N ASP A 52 6.46 0.04 -5.26
CA ASP A 52 5.62 0.07 -6.46
C ASP A 52 5.33 -1.35 -6.96
N ILE A 53 4.05 -1.66 -7.15
CA ILE A 53 3.62 -2.94 -7.69
C ILE A 53 3.63 -2.84 -9.22
N PRO A 54 4.44 -3.66 -9.91
CA PRO A 54 4.45 -3.69 -11.36
C PRO A 54 3.14 -4.28 -11.89
N TYR A 55 2.75 -3.84 -13.09
CA TYR A 55 1.47 -4.18 -13.71
C TYR A 55 1.20 -5.69 -13.77
N ASP A 56 2.23 -6.50 -14.04
CA ASP A 56 2.17 -7.97 -14.12
C ASP A 56 1.91 -8.68 -12.78
N ALA A 57 2.01 -7.95 -11.66
CA ALA A 57 1.72 -8.43 -10.31
C ALA A 57 0.33 -7.97 -9.81
N VAL A 58 -0.31 -7.00 -10.48
CA VAL A 58 -1.57 -6.38 -10.02
C VAL A 58 -2.68 -7.42 -9.87
N SER A 59 -2.88 -8.29 -10.86
CA SER A 59 -3.93 -9.33 -10.80
C SER A 59 -3.78 -10.23 -9.56
N PHE A 60 -2.54 -10.57 -9.22
CA PHE A 60 -2.25 -11.34 -8.01
C PHE A 60 -2.56 -10.54 -6.75
N VAL A 61 -2.18 -9.26 -6.68
CA VAL A 61 -2.48 -8.39 -5.54
C VAL A 61 -3.99 -8.29 -5.32
N VAL A 62 -4.75 -8.01 -6.38
CA VAL A 62 -6.20 -7.89 -6.35
C VAL A 62 -6.85 -9.18 -5.84
N SER A 63 -6.38 -10.35 -6.30
CA SER A 63 -6.88 -11.65 -5.81
C SER A 63 -6.64 -11.92 -4.31
N LYS A 64 -5.78 -11.13 -3.64
CA LYS A 64 -5.46 -11.27 -2.23
C LYS A 64 -6.12 -10.20 -1.35
N LEU A 65 -6.75 -9.17 -1.93
CA LEU A 65 -7.34 -8.06 -1.17
C LEU A 65 -8.43 -8.51 -0.18
N ASN A 66 -9.10 -9.63 -0.44
CA ASN A 66 -10.08 -10.21 0.49
C ASN A 66 -9.48 -10.64 1.84
N ARG A 67 -8.15 -10.74 1.95
CA ARG A 67 -7.42 -11.03 3.20
C ARG A 67 -7.05 -9.76 3.98
N PHE A 68 -7.45 -8.60 3.48
CA PHE A 68 -7.15 -7.29 4.04
C PHE A 68 -8.45 -6.59 4.41
N GLU A 69 -8.36 -5.75 5.42
CA GLU A 69 -9.43 -4.84 5.80
C GLU A 69 -9.33 -3.58 4.94
N GLN A 70 -10.43 -3.19 4.29
CA GLN A 70 -10.48 -1.93 3.56
C GLN A 70 -10.71 -0.79 4.55
N VAL A 71 -9.71 0.05 4.75
CA VAL A 71 -9.74 1.15 5.74
C VAL A 71 -9.95 2.53 5.11
N PHE A 72 -9.83 2.61 3.79
CA PHE A 72 -10.12 3.83 3.04
C PHE A 72 -10.66 3.48 1.66
N ARG A 73 -11.67 4.23 1.21
CA ARG A 73 -12.28 4.09 -0.11
C ARG A 73 -12.67 5.45 -0.64
N TRP A 74 -12.25 5.76 -1.86
CA TRP A 74 -12.67 6.90 -2.63
C TRP A 74 -12.87 6.47 -4.09
N ASP A 75 -13.47 7.33 -4.91
CA ASP A 75 -13.68 7.04 -6.34
C ASP A 75 -12.34 6.77 -7.05
N ASP A 76 -11.31 7.54 -6.67
CA ASP A 76 -9.99 7.51 -7.27
C ASP A 76 -8.95 6.68 -6.47
N GLY A 77 -9.38 5.87 -5.50
CA GLY A 77 -8.40 5.15 -4.71
C GLY A 77 -8.94 4.32 -3.56
N GLY A 78 -8.04 3.62 -2.90
CA GLY A 78 -8.38 2.84 -1.72
C GLY A 78 -7.15 2.38 -0.98
N VAL A 79 -7.33 2.13 0.31
CA VAL A 79 -6.29 1.55 1.16
C VAL A 79 -6.85 0.31 1.83
N TRP A 80 -6.10 -0.78 1.69
CA TRP A 80 -6.35 -2.04 2.37
C TRP A 80 -5.20 -2.33 3.32
N GLU A 81 -5.49 -2.80 4.53
CA GLU A 81 -4.46 -3.12 5.51
C GLU A 81 -4.63 -4.49 6.13
N ARG A 82 -3.53 -4.99 6.69
CA ARG A 82 -3.48 -6.24 7.44
C ARG A 82 -2.84 -6.01 8.79
N MET A 83 -3.43 -6.62 9.83
CA MET A 83 -2.95 -6.59 11.22
C MET A 83 -2.77 -5.17 11.77
N ALA A 84 -3.76 -4.31 11.55
CA ALA A 84 -3.78 -2.91 12.02
C ALA A 84 -2.52 -2.13 11.63
N PHE A 85 -2.13 -2.22 10.35
CA PHE A 85 -0.89 -1.61 9.83
C PHE A 85 -0.81 -0.13 10.21
N ARG A 86 -1.87 0.64 10.00
CA ARG A 86 -1.89 2.09 10.29
C ARG A 86 -1.59 2.39 11.75
N GLU A 87 -2.20 1.64 12.68
CA GLU A 87 -1.99 1.86 14.10
C GLU A 87 -0.57 1.47 14.54
N LYS A 88 0.01 0.45 13.91
CA LYS A 88 1.43 0.11 14.11
C LYS A 88 2.37 1.16 13.51
N ALA A 89 2.06 1.67 12.32
CA ALA A 89 2.81 2.73 11.66
C ALA A 89 2.87 3.98 12.54
N LYS A 90 1.74 4.43 13.10
CA LYS A 90 1.68 5.58 14.02
C LYS A 90 2.54 5.43 15.27
N ARG A 91 2.71 4.20 15.78
CA ARG A 91 3.56 3.92 16.95
C ARG A 91 5.05 3.85 16.58
N LEU A 92 5.35 3.41 15.36
CA LEU A 92 6.72 3.19 14.90
C LEU A 92 7.36 4.44 14.30
N VAL A 93 6.62 5.15 13.45
CA VAL A 93 7.10 6.31 12.70
C VAL A 93 7.01 7.55 13.59
N PRO A 94 8.10 8.32 13.75
CA PRO A 94 8.07 9.57 14.53
C PRO A 94 7.00 10.53 14.00
N GLY A 95 6.20 11.13 14.87
CA GLY A 95 5.12 12.06 14.48
C GLY A 95 5.55 13.15 13.49
N ARG A 96 6.75 13.71 13.69
CA ARG A 96 7.36 14.70 12.77
C ARG A 96 7.47 14.23 11.30
N LYS A 97 7.65 12.93 11.04
CA LYS A 97 7.69 12.37 9.69
C LYS A 97 6.28 12.18 9.13
N ILE A 98 5.32 11.82 9.98
CA ILE A 98 3.91 11.73 9.60
C ILE A 98 3.41 13.13 9.20
N ASP A 99 3.76 14.15 9.98
CA ASP A 99 3.37 15.54 9.71
C ASP A 99 3.92 16.07 8.38
N GLN A 100 5.12 15.62 7.97
CA GLN A 100 5.72 15.92 6.66
C GLN A 100 5.01 15.24 5.49
N LEU A 101 4.28 14.15 5.72
CA LEU A 101 3.54 13.42 4.69
C LEU A 101 2.11 13.95 4.52
N THR A 102 1.62 14.78 5.46
CA THR A 102 0.24 15.31 5.49
C THR A 102 0.13 16.80 5.15
N ARG A 103 1.25 17.49 4.87
CA ARG A 103 1.29 18.89 4.43
C ARG A 103 1.65 18.98 2.96
#